data_AF-A0A0Z8TR79-F1
#
_entry.id   AF-A0A0Z8TR79-F1
#
_cell.length_a   1.000
_cell.length_b   1.000
_cell.length_c   1.000
_cell.angle_alpha   90.00
_cell.angle_beta   90.00
_cell.angle_gamma   90.00
#
_symmetry.space_group_name_H-M   'P 1'
#
loop_
_entity.id
_entity.type
_entity.pdbx_description
1 polymer ?
#
loop_
_entity_poly.entity_id
_entity_poly.type
_entity_poly.pdbx_seq_one_letter_code
_entity_poly.pdbx_strand_id
1 'polypeptide(L)'
;MNFSKKMKNFAMLSVACMSTGLTALAPVVSANTAESNTYVKYKTRETAKYTRNSFVDVKLTQQTGVPGAQVEVFLKTPYVEAPDVYFVLGEYNIIPLVRTESGSYVANLTDEDLVGSEDFHVEIISKIPHGTHKHIVESKSFKLESSFLRSFVR
;
A
#
# COMPACT_ATOMS: atom_id res chain seq x y z
N MET A 1 -51.50 23.14 -20.74
CA MET A 1 -50.93 21.82 -21.11
C MET A 1 -50.47 21.11 -19.84
N ASN A 2 -51.02 19.91 -19.60
CA ASN A 2 -50.69 18.84 -18.62
C ASN A 2 -50.54 19.25 -17.14
N PHE A 3 -51.55 19.10 -16.25
CA PHE A 3 -52.00 17.87 -15.55
C PHE A 3 -50.82 16.96 -15.15
N SER A 4 -50.60 16.49 -13.91
CA SER A 4 -51.49 16.16 -12.79
C SER A 4 -50.58 15.83 -11.58
N LYS A 5 -50.74 16.46 -10.41
CA LYS A 5 -51.41 15.91 -9.21
C LYS A 5 -50.71 14.68 -8.59
N LYS A 6 -50.12 14.86 -7.40
CA LYS A 6 -50.49 14.13 -6.15
C LYS A 6 -49.60 14.54 -4.98
N MET A 7 -50.19 15.34 -4.08
CA MET A 7 -49.89 15.28 -2.65
C MET A 7 -50.15 13.86 -2.12
N LYS A 8 -49.38 13.38 -1.14
CA LYS A 8 -49.87 13.12 0.23
C LYS A 8 -48.91 12.29 1.08
N ASN A 9 -48.87 12.70 2.35
CA ASN A 9 -48.59 11.91 3.57
C ASN A 9 -47.12 11.75 3.99
N PHE A 10 -46.57 12.82 4.55
CA PHE A 10 -45.80 12.71 5.78
C PHE A 10 -46.76 12.32 6.90
N ALA A 11 -46.67 11.09 7.40
CA ALA A 11 -47.33 10.65 8.61
C ALA A 11 -46.26 10.24 9.62
N MET A 12 -45.97 11.18 10.51
CA MET A 12 -45.34 10.91 11.79
C MET A 12 -46.36 10.17 12.66
N LEU A 13 -46.05 8.95 13.09
CA LEU A 13 -46.80 8.30 14.17
C LEU A 13 -45.90 7.35 14.95
N SER A 14 -45.50 7.83 16.12
CA SER A 14 -45.09 7.03 17.27
C SER A 14 -46.26 6.12 17.69
N VAL A 15 -46.02 4.82 17.78
CA VAL A 15 -46.89 3.90 18.51
C VAL A 15 -46.02 3.01 19.39
N ALA A 16 -46.17 3.19 20.69
CA ALA A 16 -45.72 2.24 21.70
C ALA A 16 -46.73 1.08 21.76
N CYS A 17 -46.25 -0.16 21.76
CA CYS A 17 -47.03 -1.33 22.16
C CYS A 17 -46.23 -2.11 23.20
N MET A 18 -46.70 -2.08 24.45
CA MET A 18 -46.34 -3.04 25.48
C MET A 18 -47.09 -4.36 25.24
N SER A 19 -46.42 -5.45 25.64
CA SER A 19 -46.96 -6.77 26.01
C SER A 19 -47.32 -7.80 24.91
N THR A 20 -46.80 -9.02 25.18
CA THR A 20 -47.14 -10.36 24.66
C THR A 20 -46.67 -10.78 23.27
N GLY A 21 -45.51 -11.45 23.26
CA GLY A 21 -45.31 -12.77 22.67
C GLY A 21 -45.74 -13.01 21.22
N LEU A 22 -44.89 -12.63 20.27
CA LEU A 22 -44.65 -13.38 19.05
C LEU A 22 -43.29 -12.96 18.49
N THR A 23 -42.44 -13.93 18.16
CA THR A 23 -41.10 -13.73 17.59
C THR A 23 -41.20 -13.00 16.25
N ALA A 24 -41.11 -11.67 16.27
CA ALA A 24 -40.73 -10.91 15.11
C ALA A 24 -39.20 -10.98 15.04
N LEU A 25 -38.67 -11.70 14.04
CA LEU A 25 -37.31 -11.51 13.57
C LEU A 25 -37.15 -10.02 13.32
N ALA A 26 -36.49 -9.31 14.25
CA ALA A 26 -35.99 -7.99 13.95
C ALA A 26 -35.21 -8.12 12.64
N PRO A 27 -35.36 -7.22 11.66
CA PRO A 27 -34.34 -7.13 10.65
C PRO A 27 -33.06 -6.87 11.43
N VAL A 28 -32.20 -7.89 11.50
CA VAL A 28 -30.80 -7.68 11.78
C VAL A 28 -30.41 -6.75 10.64
N VAL A 29 -30.42 -5.45 10.93
CA VAL A 29 -29.67 -4.49 10.16
C VAL A 29 -28.25 -4.99 10.34
N SER A 30 -27.85 -5.87 9.43
CA SER A 30 -26.47 -6.26 9.29
C SER A 30 -25.73 -4.96 9.28
N ALA A 31 -24.85 -4.78 10.26
CA ALA A 31 -23.88 -3.73 10.26
C ALA A 31 -22.93 -3.97 9.06
N ASN A 32 -23.44 -3.79 7.84
CA ASN A 32 -22.65 -3.68 6.62
C ASN A 32 -22.09 -2.26 6.58
N THR A 33 -21.34 -1.89 7.60
CA THR A 33 -20.63 -0.61 7.66
C THR A 33 -19.28 -0.83 8.34
N ALA A 34 -18.43 -1.69 7.75
CA ALA A 34 -16.97 -1.64 7.95
C ALA A 34 -16.13 -2.51 6.99
N GLU A 35 -16.67 -3.51 6.30
CA GLU A 35 -15.80 -4.55 5.68
C GLU A 35 -15.49 -4.43 4.18
N SER A 36 -16.01 -3.43 3.45
CA SER A 36 -16.02 -3.54 1.97
C SER A 36 -14.84 -2.87 1.22
N ASN A 37 -14.06 -1.98 1.85
CA ASN A 37 -13.06 -1.19 1.11
C ASN A 37 -11.64 -1.76 1.11
N THR A 38 -11.30 -2.65 2.04
CA THR A 38 -10.00 -3.32 2.09
C THR A 38 -9.88 -4.37 0.98
N TYR A 39 -10.93 -5.17 0.76
CA TYR A 39 -10.90 -6.26 -0.22
C TYR A 39 -10.92 -5.83 -1.69
N VAL A 40 -11.35 -4.61 -2.02
CA VAL A 40 -11.35 -4.11 -3.42
C VAL A 40 -9.94 -3.76 -3.89
N LYS A 41 -9.07 -3.31 -2.99
CA LYS A 41 -7.74 -2.75 -3.33
C LYS A 41 -6.69 -3.81 -3.71
N TYR A 42 -6.85 -5.07 -3.29
CA TYR A 42 -5.92 -6.16 -3.58
C TYR A 42 -6.49 -7.18 -4.57
N LYS A 43 -7.47 -6.80 -5.41
CA LYS A 43 -8.11 -7.76 -6.35
C LYS A 43 -7.26 -8.10 -7.56
N THR A 44 -6.28 -7.25 -7.88
CA THR A 44 -5.43 -7.41 -9.06
C THR A 44 -3.98 -7.42 -8.66
N ARG A 45 -3.23 -8.36 -9.25
CA ARG A 45 -1.77 -8.32 -9.20
C ARG A 45 -1.29 -7.12 -9.99
N GLU A 46 -0.42 -6.33 -9.40
CA GLU A 46 0.19 -5.18 -10.05
C GLU A 46 1.71 -5.27 -9.99
N THR A 47 2.39 -4.77 -11.01
CA THR A 47 3.86 -4.70 -11.02
C THR A 47 4.31 -3.41 -11.68
N ALA A 48 5.00 -2.57 -10.90
CA ALA A 48 5.68 -1.37 -11.39
C ALA A 48 7.18 -1.65 -11.50
N LYS A 49 7.81 -1.17 -12.58
CA LYS A 49 9.26 -1.27 -12.80
C LYS A 49 9.83 0.13 -12.97
N TYR A 50 10.86 0.42 -12.20
CA TYR A 50 11.55 1.70 -12.20
C TYR A 50 12.97 1.46 -12.71
N THR A 51 13.17 1.83 -13.97
CA THR A 51 14.44 1.65 -14.68
C THR A 51 14.85 3.01 -15.23
N ARG A 52 15.43 3.87 -14.39
CA ARG A 52 15.79 5.23 -14.80
C ARG A 52 17.29 5.46 -14.90
N ASN A 53 18.09 4.71 -14.12
CA ASN A 53 19.50 4.99 -13.92
C ASN A 53 20.38 3.75 -14.16
N SER A 54 21.70 4.00 -14.19
CA SER A 54 22.75 3.02 -14.44
C SER A 54 23.11 2.15 -13.23
N PHE A 55 22.54 2.40 -12.04
CA PHE A 55 22.98 1.76 -10.80
C PHE A 55 22.02 0.68 -10.28
N VAL A 56 20.71 0.92 -10.36
CA VAL A 56 19.70 0.00 -9.86
C VAL A 56 18.52 -0.13 -10.82
N ASP A 57 17.87 -1.29 -10.79
CA ASP A 57 16.49 -1.46 -11.23
C ASP A 57 15.63 -1.82 -10.02
N VAL A 58 14.47 -1.17 -9.89
CA VAL A 58 13.52 -1.45 -8.82
C VAL A 58 12.24 -2.01 -9.40
N LYS A 59 11.69 -3.03 -8.75
CA LYS A 59 10.42 -3.64 -9.10
C LYS A 59 9.54 -3.71 -7.85
N LEU A 60 8.38 -3.09 -7.91
CA LEU A 60 7.33 -3.19 -6.90
C LEU A 60 6.24 -4.13 -7.40
N THR A 61 5.85 -5.11 -6.59
CA THR A 61 4.81 -6.09 -6.93
C THR A 61 3.77 -6.16 -5.84
N GLN A 62 2.52 -5.87 -6.16
CA GLN A 62 1.37 -6.14 -5.29
C GLN A 62 0.75 -7.47 -5.70
N GLN A 63 0.58 -8.39 -4.75
CA GLN A 63 -0.06 -9.68 -5.00
C GLN A 63 -1.56 -9.62 -4.70
N THR A 64 -2.34 -10.42 -5.43
CA THR A 64 -3.79 -10.52 -5.19
C THR A 64 -4.06 -11.04 -3.78
N GLY A 65 -4.91 -10.33 -3.03
CA GLY A 65 -5.32 -10.71 -1.68
C GLY A 65 -4.29 -10.49 -0.58
N VAL A 66 -3.10 -9.94 -0.91
CA VAL A 66 -2.03 -9.70 0.06
C VAL A 66 -1.91 -8.19 0.32
N PRO A 67 -2.14 -7.73 1.57
CA PRO A 67 -1.87 -6.36 1.98
C PRO A 67 -0.43 -5.93 1.71
N GLY A 68 -0.21 -4.67 1.32
CA GLY A 68 1.12 -4.14 1.02
C GLY A 68 1.67 -4.52 -0.37
N ALA A 69 2.99 -4.51 -0.49
CA ALA A 69 3.71 -4.80 -1.73
C ALA A 69 5.08 -5.43 -1.46
N GLN A 70 5.63 -6.16 -2.42
CA GLN A 70 7.02 -6.61 -2.37
C GLN A 70 7.87 -5.68 -3.22
N VAL A 71 8.98 -5.20 -2.65
CA VAL A 71 10.02 -4.51 -3.39
C VAL A 71 11.15 -5.48 -3.70
N GLU A 72 11.65 -5.40 -4.92
CA GLU A 72 12.83 -6.12 -5.41
C GLU A 72 13.76 -5.11 -6.09
N VAL A 73 14.99 -5.01 -5.59
CA VAL A 73 16.04 -4.13 -6.09
C VAL A 73 17.14 -4.98 -6.70
N PHE A 74 17.48 -4.70 -7.95
CA PHE A 74 18.60 -5.30 -8.65
C PHE A 74 19.72 -4.28 -8.82
N LEU A 75 20.91 -4.59 -8.31
CA LEU A 75 22.09 -3.74 -8.48
C LEU A 75 22.75 -4.06 -9.82
N LYS A 76 22.89 -3.06 -10.70
CA LYS A 76 23.55 -3.20 -12.01
C LYS A 76 25.07 -3.17 -11.91
N THR A 77 25.58 -2.59 -10.83
CA THR A 77 27.02 -2.48 -10.57
C THR A 77 27.49 -3.68 -9.74
N PRO A 78 28.59 -4.34 -10.12
CA PRO A 78 29.19 -5.38 -9.30
C PRO A 78 29.89 -4.77 -8.07
N TYR A 79 29.78 -5.45 -6.93
CA TYR A 79 30.46 -5.08 -5.69
C TYR A 79 31.38 -6.22 -5.24
N VAL A 80 32.55 -5.87 -4.70
CA VAL A 80 33.54 -6.84 -4.21
C VAL A 80 33.00 -7.61 -3.01
N GLU A 81 32.36 -6.91 -2.08
CA GLU A 81 31.57 -7.48 -0.98
C GLU A 81 30.11 -7.11 -1.19
N ALA A 82 29.19 -7.99 -0.78
CA ALA A 82 27.76 -7.70 -0.87
C ALA A 82 27.42 -6.46 -0.02
N PRO A 83 26.90 -5.38 -0.64
CA PRO A 83 26.52 -4.19 0.12
C PRO A 83 25.24 -4.42 0.94
N ASP A 84 25.08 -3.62 1.99
CA ASP A 84 23.78 -3.47 2.65
C ASP A 84 22.93 -2.51 1.79
N VAL A 85 21.66 -2.84 1.56
CA VAL A 85 20.77 -2.04 0.70
C VAL A 85 19.51 -1.71 1.46
N TYR A 86 19.07 -0.46 1.38
CA TYR A 86 17.88 0.06 2.05
C TYR A 86 16.94 0.69 1.03
N PHE A 87 15.65 0.45 1.20
CA PHE A 87 14.58 1.13 0.50
C PHE A 87 14.04 2.24 1.38
N VAL A 88 14.08 3.48 0.92
CA VAL A 88 13.70 4.65 1.73
C VAL A 88 12.46 5.29 1.14
N LEU A 89 11.38 5.37 1.92
CA LEU A 89 10.12 6.01 1.59
C LEU A 89 10.02 7.33 2.37
N GLY A 90 9.91 8.46 1.66
CA GLY A 90 9.95 9.79 2.26
C GLY A 90 11.22 10.06 3.08
N GLU A 91 11.11 10.80 4.19
CA GLU A 91 12.26 11.21 5.00
C GLU A 91 12.68 10.21 6.09
N TYR A 92 11.77 9.35 6.55
CA TYR A 92 11.98 8.58 7.80
C TYR A 92 11.73 7.08 7.68
N ASN A 93 11.09 6.59 6.62
CA ASN A 93 10.80 5.17 6.51
C ASN A 93 11.92 4.45 5.77
N ILE A 94 12.85 3.87 6.53
CA ILE A 94 14.04 3.18 6.01
C ILE A 94 13.87 1.67 6.22
N ILE A 95 13.78 0.93 5.12
CA ILE A 95 13.47 -0.49 5.12
C ILE A 95 14.69 -1.27 4.63
N PRO A 96 15.34 -2.09 5.48
CA PRO A 96 16.47 -2.91 5.06
C PRO A 96 16.02 -4.00 4.10
N LEU A 97 16.78 -4.20 3.03
CA LEU A 97 16.51 -5.24 2.03
C LEU A 97 17.41 -6.46 2.27
N VAL A 98 16.84 -7.64 2.12
CA VAL A 98 17.54 -8.92 2.27
C VAL A 98 18.04 -9.39 0.91
N ARG A 99 19.32 -9.75 0.83
CA ARG A 99 19.91 -10.31 -0.39
C ARG A 99 19.40 -11.73 -0.62
N THR A 100 18.87 -11.99 -1.82
CA THR A 100 18.45 -13.30 -2.30
C THR A 100 19.65 -14.10 -2.85
N GLU A 101 19.45 -15.40 -3.06
CA GLU A 101 20.46 -16.26 -3.70
C GLU A 101 20.79 -15.82 -5.12
N SER A 102 19.81 -15.27 -5.85
CA SER A 102 19.99 -14.72 -7.20
C SER A 102 20.72 -13.37 -7.21
N GLY A 103 21.00 -12.78 -6.04
CA GLY A 103 21.71 -11.53 -5.88
C GLY A 103 20.85 -10.27 -5.95
N SER A 104 19.52 -10.40 -6.05
CA SER A 104 18.60 -9.28 -5.84
C SER A 104 18.42 -8.97 -4.34
N TYR A 105 17.87 -7.81 -4.03
CA TYR A 105 17.59 -7.36 -2.66
C TYR A 105 16.09 -7.16 -2.50
N VAL A 106 15.47 -7.79 -1.52
CA VAL A 106 14.00 -7.83 -1.38
C VAL A 106 13.53 -7.46 0.01
N ALA A 107 12.33 -6.87 0.08
CA ALA A 107 11.57 -6.68 1.31
C ALA A 107 10.07 -6.70 1.02
N ASN A 108 9.27 -7.03 2.03
CA ASN A 108 7.83 -6.87 1.98
C ASN A 108 7.49 -5.56 2.70
N LEU A 109 6.83 -4.66 1.99
CA LEU A 109 6.28 -3.40 2.47
C LEU A 109 4.88 -3.65 2.98
N THR A 110 4.56 -3.15 4.15
CA THR A 110 3.20 -3.11 4.67
C THR A 110 2.43 -1.94 4.03
N ASP A 111 1.10 -1.91 4.20
CA ASP A 111 0.35 -0.73 3.77
C ASP A 111 0.75 0.52 4.56
N GLU A 112 1.12 0.38 5.84
CA GLU A 112 1.60 1.47 6.69
C GLU A 112 2.87 2.11 6.13
N ASP A 113 3.78 1.28 5.62
CA ASP A 113 5.01 1.75 4.99
C ASP A 113 4.75 2.66 3.78
N LEU A 114 3.67 2.37 3.05
CA LEU A 114 3.26 3.06 1.83
C LEU A 114 2.36 4.28 2.10
N VAL A 115 2.03 4.57 3.37
CA VAL A 115 1.20 5.72 3.71
C VAL A 115 1.99 7.02 3.59
N GLY A 116 1.44 7.99 2.86
CA GLY A 116 1.95 9.36 2.82
C GLY A 116 3.28 9.55 2.08
N SER A 117 3.84 8.50 1.47
CA SER A 117 5.09 8.57 0.70
C SER A 117 4.78 8.63 -0.79
N GLU A 118 5.03 9.78 -1.42
CA GLU A 118 4.83 9.96 -2.87
C GLU A 118 6.06 9.55 -3.70
N ASP A 119 7.20 9.43 -3.05
CA ASP A 119 8.47 9.09 -3.64
C ASP A 119 9.31 8.17 -2.75
N PHE A 120 10.32 7.56 -3.35
CA PHE A 120 11.27 6.69 -2.67
C PHE A 120 12.66 6.79 -3.30
N HIS A 121 13.70 6.42 -2.56
CA HIS A 121 15.05 6.22 -3.08
C HIS A 121 15.67 4.94 -2.52
N VAL A 122 16.81 4.53 -3.09
CA VAL A 122 17.56 3.36 -2.64
C VAL A 122 18.89 3.83 -2.07
N GLU A 123 19.22 3.40 -0.86
CA GLU A 123 20.53 3.64 -0.26
C GLU A 123 21.35 2.35 -0.29
N ILE A 124 22.55 2.43 -0.84
CA ILE A 124 23.52 1.33 -0.88
C ILE A 124 24.67 1.68 0.07
N ILE A 125 25.03 0.75 0.95
CA ILE A 125 26.16 0.86 1.86
C ILE A 125 27.14 -0.26 1.52
N SER A 126 28.14 0.05 0.69
CA SER A 126 29.22 -0.87 0.39
C SER A 126 30.32 -0.78 1.45
N LYS A 127 30.81 -1.95 1.90
CA LYS A 127 32.08 -2.07 2.62
C LYS A 127 33.18 -2.24 1.59
N ILE A 128 34.11 -1.29 1.55
CA ILE A 128 35.26 -1.36 0.65
C ILE A 128 36.38 -2.07 1.40
N PRO A 129 37.04 -3.10 0.81
CA PRO A 129 38.23 -3.68 1.38
C PRO A 129 39.29 -2.57 1.44
N HIS A 130 39.62 -2.11 2.63
CA HIS A 130 40.62 -1.05 2.91
C HIS A 130 40.20 0.42 2.71
N GLY A 131 38.91 0.74 2.63
CA GLY A 131 38.42 2.13 2.55
C GLY A 131 37.41 2.50 3.64
N THR A 132 37.50 3.72 4.19
CA THR A 132 36.52 4.32 5.12
C THR A 132 35.27 4.89 4.43
N HIS A 133 35.12 4.70 3.12
CA HIS A 133 34.08 5.36 2.36
C HIS A 133 32.78 4.56 2.40
N LYS A 134 31.81 5.08 3.17
CA LYS A 134 30.38 4.82 2.97
C LYS A 134 30.01 5.36 1.58
N HIS A 135 29.86 4.48 0.59
CA HIS A 135 29.49 4.90 -0.75
C HIS A 135 27.95 5.01 -0.86
N ILE A 136 27.39 6.12 -0.35
CA ILE A 136 25.96 6.41 -0.52
C ILE A 136 25.71 6.68 -2.00
N VAL A 137 25.07 5.74 -2.70
CA VAL A 137 24.58 5.94 -4.07
C VAL A 137 23.12 5.57 -4.11
N GLU A 138 22.24 6.56 -3.94
CA GLU A 138 21.46 7.18 -5.02
C GLU A 138 20.66 8.36 -4.44
N SER A 139 20.80 9.58 -4.98
CA SER A 139 20.12 10.79 -4.47
C SER A 139 18.89 11.20 -5.28
N LYS A 140 18.45 10.38 -6.23
CA LYS A 140 17.31 10.69 -7.09
C LYS A 140 16.12 9.85 -6.70
N SER A 141 15.13 10.50 -6.10
CA SER A 141 13.86 9.89 -5.77
C SER A 141 13.11 9.45 -7.04
N PHE A 142 12.49 8.28 -6.95
CA PHE A 142 11.51 7.78 -7.89
C PHE A 142 10.13 8.17 -7.39
N LYS A 143 9.27 8.64 -8.29
CA LYS A 143 7.86 8.85 -7.95
C LYS A 143 7.18 7.50 -7.84
N LEU A 144 6.49 7.25 -6.73
CA LEU A 144 5.72 6.04 -6.53
C LEU A 144 4.45 6.10 -7.42
N GLU A 145 4.15 4.99 -8.11
CA GLU A 145 2.92 4.89 -8.90
C GLU A 145 1.68 5.06 -8.00
N SER A 146 0.67 5.79 -8.49
CA SER A 146 -0.48 6.20 -7.67
C SER A 146 -1.29 5.04 -7.10
N SER A 147 -1.22 3.89 -7.75
CA SER A 147 -1.83 2.63 -7.32
C SER A 147 -1.18 2.03 -6.05
N PHE A 148 0.10 2.31 -5.81
CA PHE A 148 0.81 1.88 -4.62
C PHE A 148 0.68 2.86 -3.45
N LEU A 149 0.24 4.10 -3.71
CA LEU A 149 -0.01 5.08 -2.65
C LEU A 149 -1.09 4.58 -1.68
N ARG A 150 -0.86 4.79 -0.39
CA ARG A 150 -1.85 4.54 0.66
C ARG A 150 -2.24 5.86 1.32
N SER A 151 -3.53 6.13 1.39
CA SER A 151 -4.09 7.23 2.16
C SER A 151 -4.50 6.73 3.54
N PHE A 152 -4.27 7.55 4.58
CA PHE A 152 -4.91 7.34 5.87
C PHE A 152 -6.43 7.36 5.65
N VAL A 153 -7.07 6.22 5.91
CA VAL A 153 -8.51 6.19 6.19
C VAL A 153 -8.61 6.37 7.70
N ARG A 154 -8.88 7.60 8.14
CA ARG A 154 -9.23 7.89 9.54
C ARG A 154 -10.69 7.53 9.80
#